data_AF-M3BHY3-F1
#
_entry.id   AF-M3BHY3-F1
#
_cell.length_a   1.000
_cell.length_b   1.000
_cell.length_c   1.000
_cell.angle_alpha   90.00
_cell.angle_beta   90.00
_cell.angle_gamma   90.00
#
_symmetry.space_group_name_H-M   'P 1'
#
loop_
_entity.id
_entity.type
_entity.pdbx_description
1 polymer ?
#
loop_
_entity_poly.entity_id
_entity_poly.type
_entity_poly.pdbx_seq_one_letter_code
_entity_poly.pdbx_strand_id
1 'polypeptide(L)'
;MQESANPRASDRTAQKIRRQEQGHEYATAQLIALGAPRPRPGCDRARWLSEALTAVGARNVRHRGAHRWVFRLGRSRREREDVRLGVPSLKPYPKLPDLEHTAA
;
A
#
# COMPACT_ATOMS: atom_id res chain seq x y z
N MET A 1 -5.27 -23.45 13.68
CA MET A 1 -5.03 -23.19 12.26
C MET A 1 -4.44 -21.79 12.14
N GLN A 2 -3.19 -21.68 11.73
CA GLN A 2 -2.45 -20.42 11.67
C GLN A 2 -3.09 -19.49 10.63
N GLU A 3 -3.54 -18.34 11.11
CA GLU A 3 -4.05 -17.23 10.31
C GLU A 3 -2.93 -16.77 9.37
N SER A 4 -3.13 -16.98 8.07
CA SER A 4 -2.14 -16.63 7.06
C SER A 4 -1.87 -15.13 7.14
N ALA A 5 -0.68 -14.81 7.62
CA ALA A 5 -0.15 -13.46 7.74
C ALA A 5 -0.38 -12.71 6.43
N ASN A 6 -1.30 -11.73 6.46
CA ASN A 6 -1.48 -10.81 5.35
C ASN A 6 -0.11 -10.18 5.02
N PRO A 7 0.39 -10.29 3.78
CA PRO A 7 1.64 -9.65 3.42
C PRO A 7 1.47 -8.14 3.61
N ARG A 8 2.43 -7.52 4.29
CA ARG A 8 2.46 -6.07 4.50
C ARG A 8 2.29 -5.41 3.14
N ALA A 9 1.43 -4.41 3.02
CA ALA A 9 1.13 -3.80 1.73
C ALA A 9 2.40 -3.26 1.03
N SER A 10 3.43 -2.92 1.80
CA SER A 10 4.78 -2.58 1.34
C SER A 10 5.53 -3.72 0.65
N ASP A 11 5.36 -4.97 1.11
CA ASP A 11 6.15 -6.11 0.65
C ASP A 11 5.80 -6.49 -0.79
N ARG A 12 4.52 -6.37 -1.16
CA ARG A 12 4.10 -6.63 -2.54
C ARG A 12 4.67 -5.60 -3.51
N THR A 13 4.65 -4.32 -3.14
CA THR A 13 5.26 -3.26 -3.96
C THR A 13 6.77 -3.43 -4.06
N ALA A 14 7.45 -3.75 -2.95
CA ALA A 14 8.88 -4.04 -2.94
C ALA A 14 9.21 -5.23 -3.84
N GLN A 15 8.39 -6.30 -3.80
CA GLN A 15 8.53 -7.44 -4.69
C GLN A 15 8.40 -7.06 -6.16
N LYS A 16 7.38 -6.24 -6.51
CA LYS A 16 7.21 -5.76 -7.89
C LYS A 16 8.45 -5.03 -8.40
N ILE A 17 9.05 -4.18 -7.56
CA ILE A 17 10.30 -3.47 -7.91
C ILE A 17 11.45 -4.46 -8.10
N ARG A 18 11.67 -5.37 -7.14
CA ARG A 18 12.76 -6.36 -7.18
C ARG A 18 12.71 -7.25 -8.41
N ARG A 19 11.50 -7.71 -8.77
CA ARG A 19 11.26 -8.61 -9.91
C ARG A 19 10.89 -7.91 -11.21
N GLN A 20 10.85 -6.57 -11.21
CA GLN A 20 10.42 -5.76 -12.36
C GLN A 20 9.04 -6.17 -12.90
N GLU A 21 8.12 -6.54 -12.01
CA GLU A 21 6.75 -6.93 -12.39
C GLU A 21 5.95 -5.72 -12.91
N GLN A 22 4.82 -5.99 -13.56
CA GLN A 22 3.92 -4.94 -14.05
C GLN A 22 3.45 -3.99 -12.93
N GLY A 23 3.57 -2.69 -13.21
CA GLY A 23 3.21 -1.61 -12.28
C GLY A 23 4.31 -1.20 -11.30
N HIS A 24 5.54 -1.74 -11.42
CA HIS A 24 6.67 -1.29 -10.60
C HIS A 24 7.15 0.13 -10.96
N GLU A 25 6.89 0.58 -12.19
CA GLU A 25 7.29 1.89 -12.71
C GLU A 25 6.72 3.03 -11.88
N TYR A 26 5.43 2.95 -11.54
CA TYR A 26 4.76 3.93 -10.69
C TYR A 26 5.44 4.06 -9.31
N ALA A 27 5.73 2.93 -8.65
CA ALA A 27 6.39 2.94 -7.35
C ALA A 27 7.83 3.48 -7.44
N THR A 28 8.53 3.18 -8.53
CA THR A 28 9.87 3.71 -8.81
C THR A 28 9.83 5.22 -9.02
N ALA A 29 8.87 5.72 -9.80
CA ALA A 29 8.67 7.15 -10.03
C ALA A 29 8.35 7.90 -8.74
N GLN A 30 7.52 7.33 -7.86
CA GLN A 30 7.23 7.90 -6.54
C GLN A 30 8.48 8.01 -5.67
N LEU A 31 9.32 6.97 -5.63
CA LEU A 31 10.60 7.02 -4.89
C LEU A 31 11.54 8.10 -5.45
N ILE A 32 11.66 8.20 -6.78
CA ILE A 32 12.48 9.23 -7.44
C ILE A 32 11.96 10.64 -7.13
N ALA A 33 10.63 10.84 -7.16
CA ALA A 33 10.01 12.11 -6.80
C ALA A 33 10.26 12.50 -5.33
N LEU A 34 10.45 11.51 -4.46
CA LEU A 34 10.83 11.71 -3.05
C LEU A 34 12.34 11.89 -2.83
N GLY A 35 13.16 11.88 -3.90
CA GLY A 35 14.60 12.11 -3.82
C GLY A 35 15.47 10.85 -3.96
N ALA A 36 14.90 9.69 -4.29
CA ALA A 36 15.70 8.49 -4.55
C ALA A 36 16.55 8.64 -5.83
N PRO A 37 17.76 8.04 -5.87
CA PRO A 37 18.56 7.99 -7.08
C PRO A 37 17.86 7.18 -8.18
N ARG A 38 18.05 7.59 -9.44
CA ARG A 38 17.53 6.83 -10.59
C ARG A 38 18.27 5.49 -10.73
N PRO A 39 17.56 4.38 -11.00
CA PRO A 39 18.18 3.08 -11.22
C PRO A 39 19.04 3.10 -12.50
N ARG A 40 20.26 2.56 -12.42
CA ARG A 40 21.15 2.45 -13.57
C ARG A 40 20.75 1.25 -14.43
N PRO A 41 20.94 1.29 -15.76
CA PRO A 41 20.74 0.12 -16.62
C PRO A 41 21.53 -1.08 -16.09
N GLY A 42 20.89 -2.24 -15.98
CA GLY A 42 21.52 -3.48 -15.51
C GLY A 42 21.82 -3.57 -14.01
N CYS A 43 21.43 -2.59 -13.18
CA CYS A 43 21.65 -2.69 -11.74
C CYS A 43 20.71 -3.73 -11.10
N ASP A 44 21.17 -4.36 -10.02
CA ASP A 44 20.30 -5.14 -9.15
C ASP A 44 19.24 -4.25 -8.50
N ARG A 45 17.97 -4.56 -8.77
CA ARG A 45 16.80 -3.82 -8.30
C ARG A 45 16.56 -4.00 -6.80
N ALA A 46 16.98 -5.12 -6.21
CA ALA A 46 16.88 -5.31 -4.77
C ALA A 46 17.84 -4.39 -4.03
N ARG A 47 19.10 -4.32 -4.49
CA ARG A 47 20.09 -3.36 -4.00
C ARG A 47 19.64 -1.91 -4.19
N TRP A 48 19.21 -1.55 -5.40
CA TRP A 48 18.72 -0.20 -5.69
C TRP A 48 17.56 0.20 -4.77
N LEU A 49 16.60 -0.70 -4.50
CA LEU A 49 15.48 -0.38 -3.62
C LEU A 49 15.92 -0.09 -2.19
N SER A 50 16.91 -0.83 -1.67
CA SER A 50 17.47 -0.59 -0.33
C SER A 50 18.13 0.79 -0.24
N GLU A 51 18.94 1.14 -1.24
CA GLU A 51 19.60 2.44 -1.34
C GLU A 51 18.58 3.57 -1.50
N ALA A 52 17.55 3.36 -2.33
CA ALA A 52 16.46 4.31 -2.55
C ALA A 52 15.68 4.60 -1.27
N LEU A 53 15.27 3.56 -0.54
CA LEU A 53 14.54 3.71 0.73
C LEU A 53 15.38 4.45 1.78
N THR A 54 16.69 4.19 1.81
CA THR A 54 17.63 4.90 2.68
C THR A 54 17.74 6.38 2.28
N ALA A 55 17.89 6.67 0.99
CA ALA A 55 18.03 8.03 0.47
C ALA A 55 16.80 8.92 0.74
N VAL A 56 15.59 8.36 0.66
CA VAL A 56 14.34 9.10 0.95
C VAL A 56 14.02 9.17 2.45
N GLY A 57 14.86 8.60 3.32
CA GLY A 57 14.61 8.55 4.76
C GLY A 57 13.38 7.72 5.13
N ALA A 58 13.08 6.66 4.37
CA ALA A 58 11.93 5.81 4.63
C ALA A 58 12.07 5.09 5.98
N ARG A 59 11.00 5.10 6.77
CA ARG A 59 10.91 4.36 8.04
C ARG A 59 9.87 3.25 7.94
N ASN A 60 10.12 2.15 8.64
CA ASN A 60 9.11 1.12 8.82
C ASN A 60 8.03 1.64 9.75
N VAL A 61 6.80 1.70 9.26
CA VAL A 61 5.63 2.05 10.06
C VAL A 61 4.76 0.81 10.21
N ARG A 62 4.33 0.52 11.44
CA ARG A 62 3.38 -0.56 11.69
C ARG A 62 2.00 -0.11 11.19
N HIS A 63 1.37 -0.94 10.36
CA HIS A 63 -0.02 -0.77 9.96
C HIS A 63 -0.79 -2.05 10.28
N ARG A 64 -2.04 -1.94 10.76
CA ARG A 64 -2.95 -3.06 11.08
C ARG A 64 -3.39 -3.93 9.88
N GLY A 65 -2.69 -3.86 8.75
CA GLY A 65 -3.09 -4.53 7.51
C GLY A 65 -4.09 -3.71 6.67
N ALA A 66 -4.61 -4.32 5.61
CA ALA A 66 -5.64 -3.72 4.77
C ALA A 66 -7.04 -3.98 5.37
N HIS A 67 -7.89 -2.96 5.44
CA HIS A 67 -9.27 -3.11 5.88
C HIS A 67 -10.08 -3.86 4.82
N ARG A 68 -10.87 -4.86 5.27
CA ARG A 68 -11.82 -5.59 4.42
C ARG A 68 -13.19 -4.97 4.57
N TRP A 69 -13.74 -4.47 3.48
CA TRP A 69 -15.07 -3.86 3.45
C TRP A 69 -16.07 -4.85 2.86
N VAL A 70 -17.18 -5.07 3.56
CA VAL A 70 -18.26 -5.94 3.09
C VAL A 70 -19.51 -5.10 2.95
N PHE A 71 -20.02 -5.02 1.73
CA PHE A 71 -21.30 -4.38 1.44
C PHE A 71 -22.34 -5.46 1.24
N ARG A 72 -23.37 -5.48 2.09
CA ARG A 72 -24.50 -6.39 1.91
C ARG A 72 -25.38 -5.87 0.79
N LEU A 73 -25.61 -6.69 -0.23
CA LEU A 73 -26.63 -6.43 -1.23
C LEU A 73 -28.00 -6.85 -0.69
N GLY A 74 -29.03 -6.06 -0.97
CA GLY A 74 -30.41 -6.35 -0.60
C GLY A 74 -30.88 -7.71 -1.13
N ARG A 75 -31.64 -8.44 -0.30
CA ARG A 75 -32.21 -9.77 -0.64
C ARG A 75 -33.45 -9.63 -1.52
N SER A 76 -34.23 -8.57 -1.32
CA SER A 76 -35.41 -8.23 -2.11
C SER A 76 -35.14 -7.10 -3.10
N ARG A 77 -35.99 -6.95 -4.13
CA ARG A 77 -35.89 -5.84 -5.10
C ARG A 77 -35.93 -4.47 -4.40
N ARG A 78 -36.83 -4.30 -3.43
CA ARG A 78 -36.98 -3.07 -2.64
C ARG A 78 -35.70 -2.76 -1.84
N GLU A 79 -35.13 -3.76 -1.18
CA GLU A 79 -33.86 -3.57 -0.45
C GLU A 79 -32.69 -3.20 -1.39
N ARG A 80 -32.69 -3.66 -2.65
CA ARG A 80 -31.68 -3.28 -3.64
C ARG A 80 -31.85 -1.85 -4.14
N GLU A 81 -33.10 -1.40 -4.31
CA GLU A 81 -33.42 -0.02 -4.69
C GLU A 81 -33.02 0.99 -3.59
N ASP A 82 -33.02 0.57 -2.32
CA ASP A 82 -32.53 1.35 -1.18
C ASP A 82 -30.99 1.40 -1.08
N VAL A 83 -30.26 0.48 -1.74
CA VAL A 83 -28.80 0.54 -1.84
C VAL A 83 -28.42 1.71 -2.75
N ARG A 84 -28.08 2.84 -2.13
CA ARG A 84 -27.53 4.02 -2.82
C ARG A 84 -26.20 3.64 -3.50
N LEU A 85 -26.25 3.40 -4.81
CA LEU A 85 -25.07 3.24 -5.65
C LEU A 85 -24.55 4.64 -6.02
N GLY A 86 -23.38 4.97 -5.49
CA GLY A 86 -22.73 6.26 -5.66
C GLY A 86 -21.76 6.46 -4.51
N VAL A 87 -20.57 6.99 -4.80
CA VAL A 87 -19.58 7.27 -3.76
C VAL A 87 -20.03 8.57 -3.07
N PRO A 88 -20.53 8.57 -1.82
CA PRO A 88 -20.69 9.83 -1.11
C PRO A 88 -19.29 10.44 -1.01
N SER A 89 -19.18 11.77 -1.15
CA SER A 89 -17.93 12.51 -1.04
C SER A 89 -17.19 12.07 0.22
N LEU A 90 -16.19 11.21 0.07
CA LEU A 90 -15.48 10.64 1.21
C LEU A 90 -14.76 11.79 1.91
N LYS A 91 -15.02 11.98 3.21
CA LYS A 91 -14.10 12.73 4.07
C LYS A 91 -12.69 12.14 3.87
N PRO A 92 -11.62 12.96 3.89
CA PRO A 92 -10.27 12.50 3.60
C PRO A 92 -9.98 11.21 4.35
N TYR A 93 -9.70 10.16 3.57
CA TYR A 93 -9.41 8.82 4.05
C TYR A 93 -8.37 8.92 5.17
N PRO A 94 -8.55 8.29 6.34
CA PRO A 94 -7.57 8.35 7.40
C PRO A 94 -6.29 7.66 6.91
N LYS A 95 -5.35 8.47 6.43
CA LYS A 95 -3.97 8.08 6.10
C LYS A 95 -3.07 8.19 7.34
N LEU A 96 -3.65 8.38 8.52
CA LEU A 96 -2.89 8.50 9.74
C LEU A 96 -2.26 7.13 10.04
N PRO A 97 -0.94 7.07 10.24
CA PRO A 97 -0.30 5.86 10.72
C PRO A 97 -0.85 5.51 12.11
N ASP A 98 -0.82 4.21 12.46
CA ASP A 98 -1.17 3.79 13.82
C ASP A 98 -0.25 4.54 14.81
N LEU A 99 -0.81 4.94 15.97
CA LEU A 99 -0.02 5.58 17.02
C LEU A 99 1.16 4.67 17.40
N GLU A 100 2.37 5.22 17.33
CA GLU A 100 3.58 4.54 17.79
C GLU A 100 3.38 4.18 19.27
N HIS A 101 3.49 2.90 19.63
CA HIS A 101 3.56 2.52 21.03
C HIS A 101 4.95 2.94 21.52
N THR A 102 5.06 4.12 22.14
CA THR A 102 6.24 4.45 22.94
C THR A 102 6.21 3.51 24.14
N ALA A 103 6.98 2.42 24.07
CA ALA A 103 7.27 1.63 25.24
C ALA A 103 8.02 2.55 26.23
N ALA A 104 7.38 2.81 27.37
CA ALA A 104 7.99 3.43 28.54
C ALA A 104 8.91 2.44 29.24
#